data_AF-A0A973TLH2-F1
#
_entry.id   AF-A0A973TLH2-F1
#
_cell.length_a   1.000
_cell.length_b   1.000
_cell.length_c   1.000
_cell.angle_alpha   90.00
_cell.angle_beta   90.00
_cell.angle_gamma   90.00
#
_symmetry.space_group_name_H-M   'P 1'
#
loop_
_entity.id
_entity.type
_entity.pdbx_description
1 polymer ?
#
loop_
_entity_poly.entity_id
_entity_poly.type
_entity_poly.pdbx_seq_one_letter_code
_entity_poly.pdbx_strand_id
1 'polypeptide(L)'
;MSIVVPFLLLLLAGGVASYHRMRLAYWAAVTASLLVVAWLFGANGVATIVAALVVALIAIPLLVPSFRKARITTPLLGFYTKILPPLSDTERTALEAGTVGFEGELFSGKPDWDQLLSLPKPQLTAEEQAFLDGPCEELCRMTNDWDITHVRADLPPELWEYVKKHKFFGLNIPKEYGGLGFSALMNHKVIQKLASISSVVSSTVGVPNSLGPAELLMHYGTDEQKREYLPRLADGREVPCFALTGPFAGSDATSIPDYGIVSMGDWNGATVL
;
A
#
# COMPACT_ATOMS: atom_id res chain seq x y z
N MET A 1 21.63 -31.67 -46.54
CA MET A 1 21.02 -30.49 -45.87
C MET A 1 20.48 -30.91 -44.52
N SER A 2 20.90 -30.27 -43.43
CA SER A 2 20.47 -30.68 -42.07
C SER A 2 19.00 -30.33 -41.81
N ILE A 3 18.24 -31.30 -41.29
CA ILE A 3 16.82 -31.16 -40.92
C ILE A 3 16.67 -30.58 -39.49
N VAL A 4 17.68 -30.78 -38.64
CA VAL A 4 17.62 -30.46 -37.21
C VAL A 4 17.95 -28.99 -36.91
N VAL A 5 18.81 -28.38 -37.74
CA VAL A 5 19.31 -27.01 -37.54
C VAL A 5 18.19 -25.96 -37.37
N PRO A 6 17.12 -25.92 -38.20
CA PRO A 6 16.03 -24.95 -38.04
C PRO A 6 15.33 -25.03 -36.67
N PHE A 7 15.15 -26.24 -36.14
CA PHE A 7 14.47 -26.44 -34.85
C PHE A 7 15.38 -26.12 -33.65
N LEU A 8 16.68 -26.39 -33.75
CA LEU A 8 17.64 -25.97 -32.73
C LEU A 8 17.74 -24.44 -32.65
N LEU A 9 17.72 -23.75 -33.79
CA LEU A 9 17.70 -22.29 -33.83
C LEU A 9 16.41 -21.72 -33.23
N LEU A 10 15.26 -22.33 -33.50
CA LEU A 10 13.99 -21.97 -32.86
C LEU A 10 14.06 -22.11 -31.33
N LEU A 11 14.55 -23.25 -30.84
CA LEU A 11 14.67 -23.50 -29.39
C LEU A 11 15.68 -22.56 -28.73
N LEU A 12 16.83 -22.32 -29.36
CA LEU A 12 17.85 -21.40 -28.85
C LEU A 12 17.32 -19.97 -28.81
N ALA A 13 16.71 -19.49 -29.91
CA ALA A 13 16.11 -18.16 -29.97
C ALA A 13 14.98 -18.00 -28.93
N GLY A 14 14.15 -19.04 -28.76
CA GLY A 14 13.14 -19.08 -27.69
C GLY A 14 13.73 -19.03 -26.29
N GLY A 15 14.79 -19.80 -26.02
CA GLY A 15 15.48 -19.82 -24.73
C GLY A 15 16.12 -18.48 -24.40
N VAL A 16 16.86 -17.88 -25.34
CA VAL A 16 17.48 -16.56 -25.19
C VAL A 16 16.43 -15.48 -25.00
N ALA A 17 15.38 -15.46 -25.82
CA ALA A 17 14.30 -14.49 -25.70
C ALA A 17 13.57 -14.60 -24.36
N SER A 18 13.37 -15.81 -23.86
CA SER A 18 12.76 -16.05 -22.56
C SER A 18 13.67 -15.59 -21.42
N TYR A 19 14.97 -15.92 -21.48
CA TYR A 19 15.96 -15.51 -20.47
C TYR A 19 16.08 -13.98 -20.37
N HIS A 20 16.05 -13.28 -21.49
CA HIS A 20 16.13 -11.82 -21.55
C HIS A 20 14.75 -11.12 -21.51
N ARG A 21 13.65 -11.85 -21.29
CA ARG A 21 12.27 -11.31 -21.25
C ARG A 21 11.93 -10.42 -22.46
N MET A 22 12.38 -10.83 -23.65
CA MET A 22 12.21 -10.06 -24.87
C MET A 22 10.72 -10.01 -25.29
N ARG A 23 10.31 -8.90 -25.90
CA ARG A 23 8.93 -8.79 -26.44
C ARG A 23 8.73 -9.83 -27.54
N LEU A 24 7.52 -10.38 -27.62
CA LEU A 24 7.15 -11.40 -28.61
C LEU A 24 7.50 -10.99 -30.06
N ALA A 25 7.35 -9.70 -30.39
CA ALA A 25 7.69 -9.19 -31.72
C ALA A 25 9.18 -9.33 -32.04
N TYR A 26 10.06 -9.09 -31.07
CA TYR A 26 11.50 -9.29 -31.23
C TYR A 26 11.85 -10.77 -31.35
N TRP A 27 11.24 -11.64 -30.55
CA TRP A 27 11.41 -13.09 -30.69
C TRP A 27 11.02 -13.57 -32.09
N ALA A 28 9.85 -13.15 -32.59
CA ALA A 28 9.38 -13.53 -33.92
C ALA A 28 10.34 -13.04 -35.03
N ALA A 29 10.79 -11.78 -34.94
CA ALA A 29 11.72 -11.20 -35.91
C ALA A 29 13.10 -11.87 -35.90
N VAL A 30 13.68 -12.10 -34.72
CA VAL A 30 14.98 -12.77 -34.55
C VAL A 30 14.90 -14.20 -35.07
N THR A 31 13.86 -14.94 -34.69
CA THR A 31 13.70 -16.34 -35.10
C THR A 31 13.50 -16.46 -36.61
N ALA A 32 12.65 -15.60 -37.21
CA ALA A 32 12.47 -15.57 -38.65
C ALA A 32 13.78 -15.27 -39.39
N SER A 33 14.57 -14.32 -38.88
CA SER A 33 15.88 -13.97 -39.44
C SER A 33 16.86 -15.15 -39.37
N LEU A 34 16.92 -15.85 -38.23
CA LEU A 34 17.77 -17.03 -38.06
C LEU A 34 17.37 -18.19 -39.00
N LEU A 35 16.08 -18.37 -39.26
CA LEU A 35 15.59 -19.38 -40.20
C LEU A 35 15.96 -19.04 -41.65
N VAL A 36 15.87 -17.77 -42.05
CA VAL A 36 16.33 -17.31 -43.39
C VAL A 36 17.84 -17.54 -43.54
N VAL A 37 18.63 -17.17 -42.52
CA VAL A 37 20.07 -17.42 -42.51
C VAL A 37 20.35 -18.92 -42.63
N ALA A 38 19.70 -19.76 -41.82
CA ALA A 38 19.88 -21.21 -41.88
C ALA A 38 19.60 -21.78 -43.28
N TRP A 39 18.55 -21.29 -43.94
CA TRP A 39 18.23 -21.70 -45.30
C TRP A 39 19.32 -21.33 -46.31
N LEU A 40 19.82 -20.09 -46.25
CA LEU A 40 20.92 -19.61 -47.11
C LEU A 40 22.22 -20.41 -46.91
N PHE A 41 22.47 -20.90 -45.70
CA PHE A 41 23.63 -21.75 -45.37
C PHE A 41 23.38 -23.26 -45.55
N GLY A 42 22.33 -23.65 -46.28
CA GLY A 42 22.13 -25.04 -46.71
C GLY A 42 21.34 -25.92 -45.74
N ALA A 43 20.56 -25.35 -44.83
CA ALA A 43 19.55 -26.09 -44.05
C ALA A 43 18.41 -26.58 -44.96
N ASN A 44 17.82 -27.73 -44.60
CA ASN A 44 16.77 -28.35 -45.41
C ASN A 44 15.58 -27.39 -45.59
N GLY A 45 15.18 -27.15 -46.84
CA GLY A 45 14.12 -26.18 -47.16
C GLY A 45 12.76 -26.54 -46.56
N VAL A 46 12.39 -27.82 -46.59
CA VAL A 46 11.12 -28.30 -45.99
C VAL A 46 11.15 -28.12 -44.48
N ALA A 47 12.23 -28.52 -43.81
CA ALA A 47 12.39 -28.35 -42.37
C ALA A 47 12.33 -26.87 -41.95
N THR A 48 12.91 -25.98 -42.75
CA THR A 48 12.91 -24.53 -42.50
C THR A 48 11.51 -23.93 -42.67
N ILE A 49 10.77 -24.35 -43.70
CA ILE A 49 9.38 -23.93 -43.89
C ILE A 49 8.52 -24.41 -42.72
N VAL A 50 8.67 -25.66 -42.29
CA VAL A 50 7.94 -26.20 -41.14
C VAL A 50 8.24 -25.40 -39.87
N ALA A 51 9.52 -25.10 -39.59
CA ALA A 51 9.89 -24.28 -38.44
C ALA A 51 9.32 -22.85 -38.54
N ALA A 52 9.32 -22.24 -39.73
CA ALA A 52 8.73 -20.93 -39.96
C ALA A 52 7.21 -20.92 -39.76
N LEU A 53 6.51 -21.97 -40.21
CA LEU A 53 5.07 -22.15 -39.97
C LEU A 53 4.76 -22.29 -38.48
N VAL A 54 5.58 -23.01 -37.71
CA VAL A 54 5.44 -23.09 -36.24
C VAL A 54 5.59 -21.71 -35.60
N VAL A 55 6.60 -20.92 -36.00
CA VAL A 55 6.77 -19.54 -35.50
C VAL A 55 5.57 -18.68 -35.86
N ALA A 56 5.09 -18.74 -37.10
CA ALA A 56 3.94 -17.97 -37.55
C ALA A 56 2.65 -18.35 -36.79
N LEU A 57 2.43 -19.65 -36.58
CA LEU A 57 1.27 -20.18 -35.84
C LEU A 57 1.25 -19.70 -34.38
N ILE A 58 2.41 -19.52 -33.76
CA ILE A 58 2.53 -19.00 -32.39
C ILE A 58 2.45 -17.47 -32.38
N ALA A 59 3.24 -16.81 -33.23
CA ALA A 59 3.43 -15.37 -33.21
C ALA A 59 2.19 -14.60 -33.67
N ILE A 60 1.57 -14.99 -34.79
CA ILE A 60 0.48 -14.22 -35.42
C ILE A 60 -0.74 -14.09 -34.49
N PRO A 61 -1.27 -15.17 -33.88
CA PRO A 61 -2.40 -15.07 -32.97
C PRO A 61 -2.12 -14.22 -31.73
N LEU A 62 -0.87 -14.20 -31.27
CA LEU A 62 -0.45 -13.51 -30.05
C LEU A 62 0.00 -12.05 -30.30
N LEU A 63 0.45 -11.72 -31.51
CA LEU A 63 0.84 -10.37 -31.90
C LEU A 63 -0.35 -9.50 -32.31
N VAL A 64 -1.44 -10.09 -32.81
CA VAL A 64 -2.66 -9.36 -33.19
C VAL A 64 -3.54 -9.14 -31.95
N PRO A 65 -3.63 -7.92 -31.38
CA PRO A 65 -4.25 -7.73 -30.07
C PRO A 65 -5.75 -8.01 -30.04
N SER A 66 -6.47 -7.73 -31.13
CA SER A 66 -7.90 -8.00 -31.26
C SER A 66 -8.20 -9.50 -31.19
N PHE A 67 -7.44 -10.31 -31.94
CA PHE A 67 -7.54 -11.76 -31.90
C PHE A 67 -7.09 -12.33 -30.55
N ARG A 68 -5.91 -11.93 -30.08
CA ARG A 68 -5.35 -12.40 -28.80
C ARG A 68 -6.33 -12.16 -27.66
N LYS A 69 -6.85 -10.93 -27.53
CA LYS A 69 -7.78 -10.59 -26.45
C LYS A 69 -9.06 -11.42 -26.56
N ALA A 70 -9.70 -11.43 -27.72
CA ALA A 70 -11.00 -12.08 -27.89
C ALA A 70 -10.96 -13.62 -27.78
N ARG A 71 -9.90 -14.27 -28.31
CA ARG A 71 -9.87 -15.73 -28.46
C ARG A 71 -8.91 -16.44 -27.51
N ILE A 72 -7.96 -15.74 -26.90
CA ILE A 72 -6.93 -16.34 -26.04
C ILE A 72 -7.03 -15.76 -24.62
N THR A 73 -6.81 -14.45 -24.46
CA THR A 73 -6.72 -13.81 -23.13
C THR A 73 -8.06 -13.82 -22.40
N THR A 74 -9.16 -13.38 -23.01
CA THR A 74 -10.46 -13.30 -22.32
C THR A 74 -10.99 -14.68 -21.90
N PRO A 75 -10.95 -15.73 -22.75
CA PRO A 75 -11.35 -17.07 -22.33
C PRO A 75 -10.44 -17.65 -21.22
N LEU A 76 -9.12 -17.44 -21.31
CA LEU A 76 -8.17 -17.89 -20.30
C LEU A 76 -8.42 -17.19 -18.96
N LEU A 77 -8.66 -15.89 -18.98
CA LEU A 77 -9.02 -15.12 -17.79
C LEU A 77 -10.32 -15.64 -17.19
N GLY A 78 -11.37 -15.85 -18.00
CA GLY A 78 -12.64 -16.40 -17.53
C GLY A 78 -12.55 -17.82 -16.98
N PHE A 79 -11.58 -18.62 -17.41
CA PHE A 79 -11.25 -19.90 -16.80
C PHE A 79 -10.52 -19.71 -15.46
N TYR A 80 -9.51 -18.85 -15.42
CA TYR A 80 -8.72 -18.58 -14.22
C TYR A 80 -9.57 -18.00 -13.08
N THR A 81 -10.48 -17.08 -13.39
CA THR A 81 -11.38 -16.48 -12.39
C THR A 81 -12.35 -17.48 -11.76
N LYS A 82 -12.60 -18.64 -12.39
CA LYS A 82 -13.40 -19.72 -11.78
C LYS A 82 -12.64 -20.53 -10.75
N ILE A 83 -11.31 -20.52 -10.80
CA ILE A 83 -10.45 -21.27 -9.88
C ILE A 83 -10.04 -20.40 -8.68
N LEU A 84 -10.08 -19.08 -8.84
CA LEU A 84 -9.82 -18.17 -7.74
C LEU A 84 -10.90 -18.31 -6.65
N PRO A 85 -10.51 -18.35 -5.36
CA PRO A 85 -11.49 -18.31 -4.28
C PRO A 85 -12.31 -17.02 -4.40
N PRO A 86 -13.64 -17.09 -4.17
CA PRO A 86 -14.46 -15.90 -4.13
C PRO A 86 -14.01 -15.03 -2.94
N LEU A 87 -13.90 -13.72 -3.17
CA LEU A 87 -13.76 -12.75 -2.09
C LEU A 87 -14.94 -12.89 -1.14
N SER A 88 -14.67 -13.00 0.16
CA SER A 88 -15.75 -12.94 1.16
C SER A 88 -16.44 -11.57 1.08
N ASP A 89 -17.68 -11.48 1.56
CA ASP A 89 -18.39 -10.20 1.64
C ASP A 89 -17.62 -9.19 2.52
N THR A 90 -16.87 -9.70 3.50
CA THR A 90 -16.03 -8.91 4.40
C THR A 90 -14.79 -8.36 3.69
N GLU A 91 -14.05 -9.18 2.94
CA GLU A 91 -12.92 -8.75 2.13
C GLU A 91 -13.34 -7.73 1.08
N ARG A 92 -14.51 -7.95 0.45
CA ARG A 92 -15.07 -7.02 -0.53
C ARG A 92 -15.36 -5.66 0.11
N THR A 93 -16.05 -5.64 1.24
CA THR A 93 -16.38 -4.39 1.94
C THR A 93 -15.13 -3.62 2.32
N ALA A 94 -14.08 -4.31 2.81
CA ALA A 94 -12.80 -3.68 3.12
C ALA A 94 -12.10 -3.09 1.88
N LEU A 95 -12.13 -3.79 0.74
CA LEU A 95 -11.58 -3.29 -0.52
C LEU A 95 -12.38 -2.12 -1.09
N GLU A 96 -13.71 -2.14 -0.96
CA GLU A 96 -14.62 -1.09 -1.45
C GLU A 96 -14.64 0.16 -0.56
N ALA A 97 -14.29 0.03 0.73
CA ALA A 97 -14.17 1.17 1.64
C ALA A 97 -12.96 2.08 1.32
N GLY A 98 -12.00 1.58 0.53
CA GLY A 98 -10.81 2.32 0.11
C GLY A 98 -11.03 3.20 -1.13
N THR A 99 -9.99 3.95 -1.49
CA THR A 99 -9.89 4.60 -2.80
C THR A 99 -8.85 3.86 -3.64
N VAL A 100 -8.99 3.90 -4.96
CA VAL A 100 -8.01 3.32 -5.89
C VAL A 100 -6.97 4.38 -6.22
N GLY A 101 -5.72 4.17 -5.79
CA GLY A 101 -4.59 5.02 -6.11
C GLY A 101 -3.90 4.61 -7.42
N PHE A 102 -2.69 5.15 -7.64
CA PHE A 102 -1.88 4.87 -8.84
C PHE A 102 -1.58 3.38 -9.04
N GLU A 103 -1.51 2.61 -7.95
CA GLU A 103 -1.36 1.15 -8.00
C GLU A 103 -2.46 0.48 -8.82
N GLY A 104 -3.69 1.02 -8.85
CA GLY A 104 -4.74 0.53 -9.73
C GLY A 104 -4.33 0.55 -11.21
N GLU A 105 -3.64 1.60 -11.65
CA GLU A 105 -3.13 1.67 -13.02
C GLU A 105 -1.97 0.70 -13.26
N LEU A 106 -1.11 0.51 -12.26
CA LEU A 106 -0.04 -0.48 -12.32
C LEU A 106 -0.63 -1.88 -12.53
N PHE A 107 -1.65 -2.25 -11.74
CA PHE A 107 -2.34 -3.54 -11.87
C PHE A 107 -3.17 -3.67 -13.16
N SER A 108 -3.60 -2.55 -13.76
CA SER A 108 -4.24 -2.55 -15.08
C SER A 108 -3.28 -2.95 -16.22
N GLY A 109 -1.96 -2.94 -15.98
CA GLY A 109 -0.93 -3.22 -16.97
C GLY A 109 -0.69 -2.08 -17.97
N LYS A 110 -1.26 -0.89 -17.72
CA LYS A 110 -1.06 0.32 -18.53
C LYS A 110 -0.97 1.58 -17.65
N PRO A 111 0.05 1.68 -16.77
CA PRO A 111 0.22 2.85 -15.91
C PRO A 111 0.55 4.12 -16.70
N ASP A 112 -0.05 5.24 -16.31
CA ASP A 112 0.32 6.59 -16.74
C ASP A 112 1.39 7.17 -15.82
N TRP A 113 2.65 6.99 -16.22
CA TRP A 113 3.79 7.48 -15.44
C TRP A 113 3.85 9.00 -15.38
N ASP A 114 3.32 9.71 -16.37
CA ASP A 114 3.36 11.17 -16.39
C ASP A 114 2.47 11.71 -15.26
N GLN A 115 1.32 11.07 -15.01
CA GLN A 115 0.48 11.41 -13.87
C GLN A 115 1.24 11.25 -12.55
N LEU A 116 1.87 10.11 -12.30
CA LEU A 116 2.62 9.87 -11.06
C LEU A 116 3.79 10.85 -10.90
N LEU A 117 4.58 11.05 -11.96
CA LEU A 117 5.78 11.89 -11.94
C LEU A 117 5.45 13.38 -11.87
N SER A 118 4.23 13.79 -12.25
CA SER A 118 3.74 15.17 -12.13
C SER A 118 3.35 15.57 -10.70
N LEU A 119 3.17 14.60 -9.79
CA LEU A 119 2.79 14.89 -8.41
C LEU A 119 3.86 15.74 -7.73
N PRO A 120 3.48 16.83 -7.05
CA PRO A 120 4.44 17.70 -6.39
C PRO A 120 5.16 16.94 -5.27
N LYS A 121 6.46 17.19 -5.13
CA LYS A 121 7.21 16.68 -3.98
C LYS A 121 6.62 17.30 -2.71
N PRO A 122 6.16 16.51 -1.73
CA PRO A 122 5.60 17.05 -0.51
C PRO A 122 6.72 17.74 0.27
N GLN A 123 6.42 18.93 0.80
CA GLN A 123 7.37 19.74 1.57
C GLN A 123 6.73 20.12 2.91
N LEU A 124 7.57 20.21 3.95
CA LEU A 124 7.14 20.74 5.23
C LEU A 124 7.00 22.26 5.14
N THR A 125 5.99 22.79 5.81
CA THR A 125 5.91 24.22 6.10
C THR A 125 7.02 24.64 7.08
N ALA A 126 7.29 25.94 7.19
CA ALA A 126 8.28 26.45 8.13
C ALA A 126 7.93 26.11 9.60
N GLU A 127 6.64 26.10 9.94
CA GLU A 127 6.16 25.73 11.28
C GLU A 127 6.40 24.24 11.58
N GLU A 128 6.09 23.37 10.64
CA GLU A 128 6.34 21.93 10.75
C GLU A 128 7.83 21.61 10.84
N GLN A 129 8.66 22.25 10.01
CA GLN A 129 10.11 22.10 10.06
C GLN A 129 10.67 22.56 11.41
N ALA A 130 10.21 23.70 11.93
CA ALA A 130 10.61 24.19 13.25
C ALA A 130 10.19 23.23 14.39
N PHE A 131 9.03 22.58 14.28
CA PHE A 131 8.62 21.57 15.25
C PHE A 131 9.51 20.31 15.18
N LEU A 132 9.86 19.88 13.96
CA LEU A 132 10.75 18.73 13.74
C LEU A 132 12.16 18.97 14.29
N ASP A 133 12.69 20.18 14.09
CA ASP A 133 14.06 20.54 14.48
C ASP A 133 14.18 21.00 15.94
N GLY A 134 13.07 21.39 16.57
CA GLY A 134 13.02 21.79 17.98
C GLY A 134 12.38 20.72 18.86
N PRO A 135 11.06 20.81 19.14
CA PRO A 135 10.35 19.88 20.00
C PRO A 135 10.64 18.39 19.77
N CYS A 136 10.65 17.94 18.51
CA CYS A 136 10.88 16.53 18.18
C CYS A 136 12.35 16.11 18.38
N GLU A 137 13.31 17.00 18.09
CA GLU A 137 14.73 16.75 18.38
C GLU A 137 14.96 16.61 19.88
N GLU A 138 14.38 17.50 20.69
CA GLU A 138 14.55 17.43 22.15
C GLU A 138 13.86 16.19 22.73
N LEU A 139 12.69 15.78 22.20
CA LEU A 139 12.07 14.50 22.58
C LEU A 139 13.01 13.31 22.30
N CYS A 140 13.71 13.32 21.16
CA CYS A 140 14.72 12.32 20.85
C CYS A 140 15.88 12.33 21.86
N ARG A 141 16.36 13.53 22.24
CA ARG A 141 17.46 13.68 23.22
C ARG A 141 17.08 13.23 24.63
N MET A 142 15.82 13.45 25.04
CA MET A 142 15.30 13.00 26.34
C MET A 142 15.06 11.49 26.39
N THR A 143 14.96 10.83 25.23
CA THR A 143 14.60 9.41 25.16
C THR A 143 15.77 8.51 25.54
N ASN A 144 15.53 7.62 26.51
CA ASN A 144 16.40 6.50 26.83
C ASN A 144 15.64 5.18 26.59
N ASP A 145 15.87 4.56 25.43
CA ASP A 145 15.11 3.37 25.01
C ASP A 145 15.32 2.18 25.96
N TRP A 146 16.52 2.00 26.52
CA TRP A 146 16.79 0.92 27.47
C TRP A 146 15.97 1.07 28.77
N ASP A 147 15.93 2.28 29.32
CA ASP A 147 15.14 2.56 30.52
C ASP A 147 13.64 2.31 30.28
N ILE A 148 13.13 2.77 29.14
CA ILE A 148 11.73 2.59 28.73
C ILE A 148 11.39 1.10 28.58
N THR A 149 12.22 0.35 27.83
CA THR A 149 11.89 -1.02 27.42
C THR A 149 12.26 -2.10 28.42
N HIS A 150 13.36 -1.93 29.17
CA HIS A 150 13.92 -2.98 30.02
C HIS A 150 13.82 -2.69 31.53
N VAL A 151 13.67 -1.44 31.93
CA VAL A 151 13.60 -1.06 33.35
C VAL A 151 12.17 -0.74 33.77
N ARG A 152 11.49 0.15 33.04
CA ARG A 152 10.16 0.65 33.42
C ARG A 152 9.01 -0.09 32.76
N ALA A 153 9.22 -0.56 31.53
CA ALA A 153 8.13 -0.96 30.62
C ALA A 153 7.09 0.16 30.42
N ASP A 154 7.51 1.42 30.52
CA ASP A 154 6.70 2.63 30.35
C ASP A 154 7.62 3.83 30.06
N LEU A 155 7.08 4.91 29.51
CA LEU A 155 7.79 6.18 29.38
C LEU A 155 7.98 6.80 30.78
N PRO A 156 9.14 7.41 31.07
CA PRO A 156 9.32 8.10 32.34
C PRO A 156 8.41 9.34 32.43
N PRO A 157 7.97 9.76 33.63
CA PRO A 157 6.99 10.83 33.81
C PRO A 157 7.34 12.14 33.09
N GLU A 158 8.61 12.54 33.12
CA GLU A 158 9.10 13.73 32.43
C GLU A 158 8.95 13.66 30.90
N LEU A 159 9.04 12.47 30.31
CA LEU A 159 8.85 12.25 28.89
C LEU A 159 7.35 12.30 28.54
N TRP A 160 6.50 11.69 29.37
CA TRP A 160 5.03 11.83 29.26
C TRP A 160 4.60 13.30 29.31
N GLU A 161 5.09 14.05 30.29
CA GLU A 161 4.75 15.47 30.44
C GLU A 161 5.25 16.31 29.24
N TYR A 162 6.46 16.01 28.73
CA TYR A 162 6.98 16.68 27.55
C TYR A 162 6.13 16.41 26.31
N VAL A 163 5.78 15.15 26.06
CA VAL A 163 4.93 14.71 24.94
C VAL A 163 3.57 15.42 24.96
N LYS A 164 2.92 15.49 26.13
CA LYS A 164 1.64 16.18 26.32
C LYS A 164 1.76 17.69 26.15
N LYS A 165 2.72 18.32 26.83
CA LYS A 165 2.96 19.77 26.78
C LYS A 165 3.20 20.28 25.37
N HIS A 166 3.93 19.51 24.56
CA HIS A 166 4.24 19.85 23.18
C HIS A 166 3.24 19.27 22.16
N LYS A 167 2.11 18.72 22.63
CA LYS A 167 0.97 18.28 21.81
C LYS A 167 1.32 17.21 20.78
N PHE A 168 2.24 16.31 21.13
CA PHE A 168 2.60 15.20 20.26
C PHE A 168 1.43 14.24 19.98
N PHE A 169 0.35 14.25 20.78
CA PHE A 169 -0.87 13.47 20.50
C PHE A 169 -1.90 14.19 19.60
N GLY A 170 -1.67 15.47 19.30
CA GLY A 170 -2.58 16.31 18.52
C GLY A 170 -1.92 16.91 17.29
N LEU A 171 -1.01 16.18 16.63
CA LEU A 171 -0.32 16.66 15.43
C LEU A 171 -1.34 16.98 14.32
N ASN A 172 -2.27 16.06 14.05
CA ASN A 172 -3.28 16.22 12.98
C ASN A 172 -4.55 16.96 13.43
N ILE A 173 -4.76 17.14 14.73
CA ILE A 173 -5.96 17.81 15.25
C ILE A 173 -5.94 19.29 14.84
N PRO A 174 -7.04 19.85 14.28
CA PRO A 174 -7.10 21.24 13.86
C PRO A 174 -6.81 22.22 15.01
N LYS A 175 -6.18 23.35 14.66
CA LYS A 175 -5.81 24.40 15.62
C LYS A 175 -7.01 24.98 16.39
N GLU A 176 -8.20 25.00 15.79
CA GLU A 176 -9.45 25.44 16.45
C GLU A 176 -9.86 24.55 17.65
N TYR A 177 -9.46 23.27 17.63
CA TYR A 177 -9.63 22.35 18.75
C TYR A 177 -8.37 22.27 19.63
N GLY A 178 -7.39 23.16 19.42
CA GLY A 178 -6.17 23.21 20.20
C GLY A 178 -5.08 22.23 19.77
N GLY A 179 -5.21 21.55 18.63
CA GLY A 179 -4.12 20.77 18.05
C GLY A 179 -3.11 21.60 17.26
N LEU A 180 -2.22 20.93 16.52
CA LEU A 180 -1.19 21.58 15.70
C LEU A 180 -1.60 21.74 14.23
N GLY A 181 -2.56 20.94 13.74
CA GLY A 181 -3.06 21.00 12.37
C GLY A 181 -1.98 20.69 11.31
N PHE A 182 -1.02 19.84 11.66
CA PHE A 182 0.07 19.45 10.78
C PHE A 182 -0.36 18.43 9.71
N SER A 183 0.37 18.44 8.60
CA SER A 183 0.13 17.58 7.45
C SER A 183 0.49 16.11 7.74
N ALA A 184 -0.03 15.22 6.89
CA ALA A 184 0.36 13.81 6.90
C ALA A 184 1.87 13.61 6.70
N LEU A 185 2.54 14.48 5.91
CA LEU A 185 3.99 14.45 5.76
C LEU A 185 4.68 14.73 7.10
N MET A 186 4.21 15.72 7.85
CA MET A 186 4.80 16.05 9.14
C MET A 186 4.62 14.94 10.17
N ASN A 187 3.41 14.33 10.22
CA ASN A 187 3.18 13.16 11.06
C ASN A 187 4.16 12.02 10.73
N HIS A 188 4.32 11.70 9.43
CA HIS A 188 5.32 10.76 8.95
C HIS A 188 6.74 11.13 9.41
N LYS A 189 7.14 12.40 9.32
CA LYS A 189 8.50 12.84 9.69
C LYS A 189 8.77 12.73 11.19
N VAL A 190 7.80 13.05 12.04
CA VAL A 190 7.92 12.85 13.49
C VAL A 190 8.07 11.37 13.81
N ILE A 191 7.19 10.50 13.28
CA ILE A 191 7.25 9.06 13.49
C ILE A 191 8.59 8.50 12.99
N GLN A 192 9.01 8.85 11.76
CA GLN A 192 10.28 8.40 11.19
C GLN A 192 11.47 8.77 12.09
N LYS A 193 11.48 10.00 12.62
CA LYS A 193 12.56 10.48 13.48
C LYS A 193 12.57 9.76 14.83
N LEU A 194 11.43 9.66 15.50
CA LEU A 194 11.31 8.96 16.79
C LEU A 194 11.66 7.47 16.68
N ALA A 195 11.21 6.80 15.61
CA ALA A 195 11.50 5.40 15.36
C ALA A 195 13.00 5.09 15.22
N SER A 196 13.81 6.09 14.86
CA SER A 196 15.27 5.94 14.80
C SER A 196 15.94 5.82 16.17
N ILE A 197 15.23 6.22 17.24
CA ILE A 197 15.72 6.23 18.63
C ILE A 197 14.96 5.21 19.50
N SER A 198 13.63 5.17 19.41
CA SER A 198 12.79 4.24 20.16
C SER A 198 11.50 3.93 19.41
N SER A 199 11.28 2.64 19.15
CA SER A 199 10.02 2.16 18.56
C SER A 199 8.82 2.34 19.50
N VAL A 200 9.05 2.28 20.82
CA VAL A 200 8.01 2.50 21.83
C VAL A 200 7.53 3.95 21.78
N VAL A 201 8.45 4.93 21.87
CA VAL A 201 8.08 6.36 21.81
C VAL A 201 7.42 6.69 20.47
N SER A 202 7.95 6.15 19.38
CA SER A 202 7.35 6.28 18.05
C SER A 202 5.92 5.75 17.99
N SER A 203 5.63 4.61 18.61
CA SER A 203 4.29 4.02 18.64
C SER A 203 3.35 4.82 19.54
N THR A 204 3.81 5.21 20.73
CA THR A 204 3.05 6.04 21.69
C THR A 204 2.60 7.35 21.07
N VAL A 205 3.46 8.00 20.28
CA VAL A 205 3.11 9.23 19.54
C VAL A 205 2.33 8.92 18.26
N GLY A 206 2.70 7.87 17.53
CA GLY A 206 2.13 7.57 16.21
C GLY A 206 0.67 7.13 16.28
N VAL A 207 0.33 6.21 17.18
CA VAL A 207 -1.02 5.61 17.26
C VAL A 207 -2.12 6.69 17.43
N PRO A 208 -2.02 7.65 18.37
CA PRO A 208 -3.00 8.74 18.49
C PRO A 208 -3.20 9.58 17.22
N ASN A 209 -2.17 9.72 16.38
CA ASN A 209 -2.20 10.58 15.20
C ASN A 209 -2.50 9.82 13.89
N SER A 210 -2.56 8.49 13.89
CA SER A 210 -2.83 7.67 12.70
C SER A 210 -4.03 6.75 12.83
N LEU A 211 -4.27 6.22 14.04
CA LEU A 211 -5.37 5.30 14.37
C LEU A 211 -6.22 5.84 15.53
N GLY A 212 -5.90 7.02 16.03
CA GLY A 212 -6.58 7.61 17.17
C GLY A 212 -8.01 8.04 16.84
N PRO A 213 -8.87 8.17 17.87
CA PRO A 213 -10.27 8.55 17.72
C PRO A 213 -10.42 9.97 17.16
N ALA A 214 -9.38 10.81 17.18
CA ALA A 214 -9.44 12.16 16.65
C ALA A 214 -9.88 12.19 15.18
N GLU A 215 -9.34 11.33 14.33
CA GLU A 215 -9.72 11.25 12.91
C GLU A 215 -11.18 10.81 12.76
N LEU A 216 -11.59 9.77 13.48
CA LEU A 216 -12.98 9.29 13.47
C LEU A 216 -13.95 10.35 14.01
N LEU A 217 -13.59 11.08 15.07
CA LEU A 217 -14.38 12.18 15.61
C LEU A 217 -14.49 13.34 14.63
N MET A 218 -13.43 13.68 13.89
CA MET A 218 -13.47 14.72 12.87
C MET A 218 -14.43 14.34 11.73
N HIS A 219 -14.39 13.09 11.27
CA HIS A 219 -15.22 12.61 10.14
C HIS A 219 -16.67 12.29 10.53
N TYR A 220 -16.88 11.66 11.69
CA TYR A 220 -18.17 11.04 12.06
C TYR A 220 -18.75 11.55 13.38
N GLY A 221 -17.98 12.29 14.18
CA GLY A 221 -18.44 12.82 15.45
C GLY A 221 -19.44 13.97 15.30
N THR A 222 -20.35 14.12 16.25
CA THR A 222 -21.20 15.31 16.36
C THR A 222 -20.37 16.52 16.77
N ASP A 223 -20.92 17.73 16.56
CA ASP A 223 -20.22 18.95 16.96
C ASP A 223 -19.98 19.01 18.48
N GLU A 224 -20.90 18.46 19.27
CA GLU A 224 -20.76 18.33 20.72
C GLU A 224 -19.59 17.40 21.06
N GLN A 225 -19.51 16.23 20.43
CA GLN A 225 -18.40 15.28 20.62
C GLN A 225 -17.06 15.90 20.21
N LYS A 226 -17.00 16.62 19.09
CA LYS A 226 -15.79 17.30 18.62
C LYS A 226 -15.31 18.34 19.63
N ARG A 227 -16.20 19.23 20.09
CA ARG A 227 -15.88 20.29 21.07
C ARG A 227 -15.41 19.73 22.41
N GLU A 228 -15.99 18.60 22.82
CA GLU A 228 -15.75 17.95 24.09
C GLU A 228 -14.43 17.15 24.05
N TYR A 229 -14.24 16.26 23.06
CA TYR A 229 -13.12 15.31 23.04
C TYR A 229 -11.84 15.83 22.35
N LEU A 230 -11.93 16.52 21.21
CA LEU A 230 -10.73 16.89 20.43
C LEU A 230 -9.73 17.74 21.24
N PRO A 231 -10.15 18.73 22.06
CA PRO A 231 -9.21 19.48 22.88
C PRO A 231 -8.47 18.64 23.94
N ARG A 232 -9.15 17.65 24.53
CA ARG A 232 -8.55 16.75 25.55
C ARG A 232 -7.58 15.75 24.96
N LEU A 233 -7.84 15.33 23.72
CA LEU A 233 -6.93 14.50 22.95
C LEU A 233 -5.69 15.30 22.51
N ALA A 234 -5.88 16.56 22.11
CA ALA A 234 -4.80 17.41 21.61
C ALA A 234 -3.75 17.75 22.66
N ASP A 235 -4.17 18.02 23.91
CA ASP A 235 -3.27 18.32 25.02
C ASP A 235 -2.90 17.10 25.88
N GLY A 236 -3.42 15.91 25.53
CA GLY A 236 -3.09 14.65 26.17
C GLY A 236 -3.62 14.50 27.60
N ARG A 237 -4.63 15.29 28.00
CA ARG A 237 -5.46 15.00 29.19
C ARG A 237 -6.09 13.61 29.08
N GLU A 238 -6.49 13.24 27.86
CA GLU A 238 -6.95 11.90 27.51
C GLU A 238 -5.99 11.31 26.49
N VAL A 239 -5.37 10.17 26.82
CA VAL A 239 -4.51 9.43 25.90
C VAL A 239 -5.37 8.37 25.22
N PRO A 240 -5.55 8.43 23.89
CA PRO A 240 -6.46 7.52 23.22
C PRO A 240 -5.88 6.13 23.01
N CYS A 241 -6.78 5.15 22.87
CA CYS A 241 -6.47 3.82 22.37
C CYS A 241 -7.47 3.41 21.28
N PHE A 242 -7.06 2.49 20.39
CA PHE A 242 -7.91 1.90 19.36
C PHE A 242 -8.20 0.44 19.71
N ALA A 243 -9.35 0.19 20.32
CA ALA A 243 -9.74 -1.11 20.85
C ALA A 243 -10.48 -1.95 19.80
N LEU A 244 -9.74 -2.55 18.86
CA LEU A 244 -10.30 -3.43 17.83
C LEU A 244 -9.88 -4.90 17.99
N THR A 245 -8.60 -5.16 18.25
CA THR A 245 -8.08 -6.53 18.33
C THR A 245 -8.50 -7.21 19.64
N GLY A 246 -8.94 -8.47 19.54
CA GLY A 246 -9.33 -9.31 20.68
C GLY A 246 -8.74 -10.72 20.58
N PRO A 247 -8.99 -11.59 21.58
CA PRO A 247 -8.45 -12.96 21.60
C PRO A 247 -8.86 -13.84 20.41
N PHE A 248 -9.97 -13.49 19.75
CA PHE A 248 -10.57 -14.27 18.66
C PHE A 248 -10.53 -13.57 17.30
N ALA A 249 -10.16 -12.29 17.25
CA ALA A 249 -10.20 -11.47 16.04
C ALA A 249 -8.98 -10.53 15.98
N GLY A 250 -8.27 -10.58 14.85
CA GLY A 250 -7.04 -9.81 14.58
C GLY A 250 -6.98 -9.38 13.13
N SER A 251 -6.32 -10.17 12.28
CA SER A 251 -6.28 -9.90 10.82
C SER A 251 -7.67 -9.89 10.18
N ASP A 252 -8.55 -10.80 10.62
CA ASP A 252 -9.97 -10.74 10.32
C ASP A 252 -10.68 -9.93 11.41
N ALA A 253 -10.67 -8.62 11.29
CA ALA A 253 -11.32 -7.72 12.24
C ALA A 253 -12.87 -7.88 12.25
N THR A 254 -13.43 -8.42 11.17
CA THR A 254 -14.89 -8.57 11.03
C THR A 254 -15.46 -9.74 11.82
N SER A 255 -14.63 -10.67 12.29
CA SER A 255 -15.03 -11.76 13.17
C SER A 255 -14.96 -11.41 14.66
N ILE A 256 -14.90 -10.11 15.00
CA ILE A 256 -14.97 -9.67 16.39
C ILE A 256 -16.28 -10.18 17.04
N PRO A 257 -16.21 -10.89 18.18
CA PRO A 257 -17.40 -11.46 18.82
C PRO A 257 -18.14 -10.45 19.68
N ASP A 258 -17.53 -9.30 19.96
CA ASP A 258 -18.07 -8.21 20.77
C ASP A 258 -19.30 -7.60 20.09
N TYR A 259 -20.40 -7.50 20.84
CA TYR A 259 -21.65 -6.88 20.38
C TYR A 259 -22.10 -5.81 21.36
N GLY A 260 -22.60 -4.70 20.82
CA GLY A 260 -23.30 -3.66 21.58
C GLY A 260 -24.80 -3.83 21.40
N ILE A 261 -25.56 -3.78 22.50
CA ILE A 261 -27.02 -3.66 22.44
C ILE A 261 -27.33 -2.17 22.46
N VAL A 262 -27.88 -1.66 21.36
CA VAL A 262 -28.38 -0.28 21.29
C VAL A 262 -29.68 -0.22 22.08
N SER A 263 -29.72 0.57 23.14
CA SER A 263 -30.86 0.66 24.04
C SER A 263 -30.95 2.04 24.64
N MET A 264 -32.16 2.58 24.66
CA MET A 264 -32.43 3.84 25.34
C MET A 264 -31.99 3.75 26.81
N GLY A 265 -31.17 4.69 27.25
CA GLY A 265 -30.67 4.79 28.62
C GLY A 265 -30.66 6.24 29.10
N ASP A 266 -30.58 6.44 30.41
CA ASP A 266 -30.42 7.77 30.98
C ASP A 266 -28.93 8.08 31.18
N TRP A 267 -28.44 9.13 30.51
CA TRP A 267 -27.07 9.61 30.60
C TRP A 267 -27.05 11.11 30.90
N ASN A 268 -26.40 11.51 32.00
CA ASN A 268 -26.36 12.90 32.48
C ASN A 268 -27.73 13.59 32.56
N GLY A 269 -28.78 12.84 32.91
CA GLY A 269 -30.15 13.35 33.04
C GLY A 269 -30.90 13.51 31.71
N ALA A 270 -30.32 13.07 30.59
CA ALA A 270 -30.98 12.99 29.30
C ALA A 270 -31.19 11.53 28.90
N THR A 271 -32.33 11.22 28.31
CA THR A 271 -32.54 9.92 27.67
C THR A 271 -31.80 9.90 26.33
N VAL A 272 -30.85 9.00 26.18
CA VAL A 272 -30.00 8.80 24.99
C VAL A 272 -30.22 7.40 24.41
N LEU A 273 -29.92 7.22 23.12
CA LEU A 273 -30.01 5.93 22.42
C LEU A 273 -28.79 5.04 22.67
#